data_AF-A0A969BNB7-F1
#
_entry.id   AF-A0A969BNB7-F1
#
_cell.length_a   1.000
_cell.length_b   1.000
_cell.length_c   1.000
_cell.angle_alpha   90.00
_cell.angle_beta   90.00
_cell.angle_gamma   90.00
#
_symmetry.space_group_name_H-M   'P 1'
#
loop_
_entity.id
_entity.type
_entity.pdbx_description
1 polymer ?
#
loop_
_entity_poly.entity_id
_entity_poly.type
_entity_poly.pdbx_seq_one_letter_code
_entity_poly.pdbx_strand_id
1 'polypeptide(L)'
;MSLDDLQASCVNVEAVSLVVAWFGDDLRCGVCQLKPGVDQAAKNTSPSAWRVAGLNRAEAQLISASSGSPAYGGTPSDASVLRAIADAKLRGLKIIFNPFALMDIPAGNSLPDPYGGTLQAAYPWRGRITCNPAPGLPGTPDKTAAAAIQVASFVGTALPSHFSISGGEVVYSGPIEWSLRRLVLHYAKLCALAGGVDGFLIGSEFRGLSQVRSAAGSFPFVDALVTLAADAKSLLPGAKISYAADWSEYSGYRPTDGSNDLYFHLDPLWTSSDIDFVGIDNYLPLSDWRDGTQHLDRLAGVASIKDLAYLKAGNASGEYYDWFYASDTARETQTRTAITDGAYGKPWVFRVKDIKSWWTNQHHNRPGGVESVAPTAWTPQSKPIWFTELGCAAVDKGSNQPNAFADAKSSENLLPHYSSGRRDDLMQQRYLRAMAEYWSASGAHNPVSSVYGAKMVDASRSFFWAWDARPWPAFPALRDVWADGENHARGHWLNGRIGAVPVEEVAASVCAEYGLPGTVSEGVEGLIDGFAIDRPMSGRQALETLIETFAADVVEANGALVFRSRNRGS
;
A
#
# COMPACT_ATOMS: atom_id res chain seq x y z
N MET A 1 -24.77 4.49 -1.66
CA MET A 1 -23.87 3.30 -1.70
C MET A 1 -22.43 3.78 -1.54
N SER A 2 -21.45 2.91 -1.24
CA SER A 2 -20.07 3.35 -0.91
C SER A 2 -19.40 4.21 -2.01
N LEU A 3 -19.62 3.90 -3.29
CA LEU A 3 -19.09 4.73 -4.39
C LEU A 3 -19.78 6.10 -4.52
N ASP A 4 -21.04 6.24 -4.07
CA ASP A 4 -21.69 7.57 -4.00
C ASP A 4 -21.01 8.44 -2.94
N ASP A 5 -20.73 7.85 -1.78
CA ASP A 5 -20.02 8.52 -0.68
C ASP A 5 -18.59 8.91 -1.09
N LEU A 6 -17.92 8.05 -1.88
CA LEU A 6 -16.60 8.36 -2.44
C LEU A 6 -16.64 9.60 -3.34
N GLN A 7 -17.57 9.66 -4.29
CA GLN A 7 -17.65 10.79 -5.22
C GLN A 7 -18.13 12.08 -4.55
N ALA A 8 -18.97 11.95 -3.51
CA ALA A 8 -19.40 13.10 -2.70
C ALA A 8 -18.25 13.65 -1.85
N SER A 9 -17.45 12.77 -1.24
CA SER A 9 -16.34 13.16 -0.35
C SER A 9 -15.08 13.60 -1.13
N CYS A 10 -14.84 12.98 -2.28
CA CYS A 10 -13.65 13.18 -3.10
C CYS A 10 -14.06 13.64 -4.51
N VAL A 11 -14.51 14.88 -4.63
CA VAL A 11 -15.08 15.42 -5.90
C VAL A 11 -14.14 15.37 -7.11
N ASN A 12 -12.83 15.29 -6.87
CA ASN A 12 -11.80 15.20 -7.91
C ASN A 12 -11.24 13.77 -8.07
N VAL A 13 -11.91 12.74 -7.53
CA VAL A 13 -11.48 11.35 -7.69
C VAL A 13 -11.65 10.91 -9.14
N GLU A 14 -10.55 10.53 -9.78
CA GLU A 14 -10.55 10.09 -11.18
C GLU A 14 -10.32 8.58 -11.31
N ALA A 15 -9.71 7.94 -10.32
CA ALA A 15 -9.28 6.55 -10.39
C ALA A 15 -9.48 5.79 -9.07
N VAL A 16 -9.77 4.50 -9.16
CA VAL A 16 -9.91 3.58 -8.02
C VAL A 16 -9.14 2.28 -8.26
N SER A 17 -8.58 1.72 -7.18
CA SER A 17 -7.99 0.38 -7.17
C SER A 17 -8.99 -0.62 -6.61
N LEU A 18 -9.52 -1.49 -7.48
CA LEU A 18 -10.46 -2.52 -7.10
C LEU A 18 -9.70 -3.79 -6.68
N VAL A 19 -9.56 -3.96 -5.37
CA VAL A 19 -8.88 -5.11 -4.76
C VAL A 19 -9.84 -6.27 -4.56
N VAL A 20 -9.52 -7.43 -5.13
CA VAL A 20 -10.36 -8.63 -5.03
C VAL A 20 -9.51 -9.83 -4.64
N ALA A 21 -9.75 -10.35 -3.43
CA ALA A 21 -8.88 -11.33 -2.80
C ALA A 21 -9.34 -12.79 -2.96
N TRP A 22 -8.37 -13.68 -3.20
CA TRP A 22 -8.43 -15.10 -2.84
C TRP A 22 -7.57 -15.36 -1.60
N PHE A 23 -7.65 -16.56 -1.05
CA PHE A 23 -7.00 -16.93 0.20
C PHE A 23 -5.88 -17.94 -0.03
N GLY A 24 -4.69 -17.61 0.47
CA GLY A 24 -3.55 -18.50 0.61
C GLY A 24 -3.60 -19.27 1.92
N ASP A 25 -3.26 -20.55 1.89
CA ASP A 25 -3.39 -21.46 3.05
C ASP A 25 -2.04 -21.92 3.64
N ASP A 26 -0.90 -21.50 3.08
CA ASP A 26 0.44 -21.88 3.55
C ASP A 26 1.51 -20.84 3.12
N LEU A 27 2.57 -20.64 3.92
CA LEU A 27 3.71 -19.79 3.58
C LEU A 27 4.75 -20.47 2.70
N ARG A 28 4.71 -21.79 2.54
CA ARG A 28 5.65 -22.56 1.72
C ARG A 28 5.15 -22.59 0.30
N CYS A 29 5.86 -21.92 -0.61
CA CYS A 29 5.41 -21.75 -1.99
C CYS A 29 5.20 -23.09 -2.72
N GLY A 30 5.96 -24.13 -2.37
CA GLY A 30 5.81 -25.46 -2.97
C GLY A 30 4.45 -26.14 -2.73
N VAL A 31 3.66 -25.69 -1.75
CA VAL A 31 2.37 -26.30 -1.37
C VAL A 31 1.23 -25.30 -1.15
N CYS A 32 1.53 -24.00 -1.04
CA CYS A 32 0.54 -22.94 -0.91
C CYS A 32 -0.45 -22.96 -2.07
N GLN A 33 -1.74 -22.92 -1.74
CA GLN A 33 -2.82 -22.82 -2.72
C GLN A 33 -3.56 -21.50 -2.56
N LEU A 34 -3.96 -20.89 -3.67
CA LEU A 34 -4.78 -19.67 -3.69
C LEU A 34 -6.21 -20.01 -4.13
N LYS A 35 -7.19 -19.85 -3.23
CA LYS A 35 -8.58 -20.27 -3.46
C LYS A 35 -9.60 -19.16 -3.16
N PRO A 36 -10.73 -19.09 -3.88
CA PRO A 36 -11.86 -18.30 -3.43
C PRO A 36 -12.36 -18.79 -2.06
N GLY A 37 -12.66 -17.85 -1.16
CA GLY A 37 -13.13 -18.14 0.19
C GLY A 37 -14.48 -17.50 0.50
N VAL A 38 -15.24 -18.12 1.39
CA VAL A 38 -16.52 -17.61 1.90
C VAL A 38 -16.45 -17.37 3.40
N ASP A 39 -17.09 -16.27 3.82
CA ASP A 39 -17.21 -15.84 5.23
C ASP A 39 -18.18 -16.74 6.03
N GLN A 40 -19.16 -17.33 5.36
CA GLN A 40 -20.19 -18.18 5.96
C GLN A 40 -20.54 -19.33 5.02
N ALA A 41 -20.68 -20.54 5.54
CA ALA A 41 -21.05 -21.72 4.75
C ALA A 41 -22.46 -21.63 4.15
N ALA A 42 -23.39 -20.98 4.85
CA ALA A 42 -24.77 -20.79 4.40
C ALA A 42 -25.16 -19.31 4.50
N LYS A 43 -25.33 -18.66 3.34
CA LYS A 43 -25.74 -17.26 3.25
C LYS A 43 -26.45 -17.03 1.92
N ASN A 44 -27.63 -16.44 1.98
CA ASN A 44 -28.35 -16.03 0.78
C ASN A 44 -27.77 -14.70 0.29
N THR A 45 -27.34 -14.67 -0.96
CA THR A 45 -26.86 -13.46 -1.63
C THR A 45 -27.87 -13.02 -2.69
N SER A 46 -28.07 -11.71 -2.80
CA SER A 46 -28.97 -11.07 -3.75
C SER A 46 -28.20 -10.03 -4.57
N PRO A 47 -28.51 -9.83 -5.86
CA PRO A 47 -29.56 -10.48 -6.65
C PRO A 47 -29.19 -11.87 -7.20
N SER A 48 -27.93 -12.28 -7.08
CA SER A 48 -27.40 -13.54 -7.63
C SER A 48 -26.83 -14.43 -6.54
N ALA A 49 -26.93 -15.76 -6.74
CA ALA A 49 -26.20 -16.73 -5.93
C ALA A 49 -24.69 -16.48 -6.04
N TRP A 50 -23.97 -16.65 -4.93
CA TRP A 50 -22.53 -16.46 -4.90
C TRP A 50 -21.81 -17.54 -5.72
N ARG A 51 -20.97 -17.12 -6.66
CA ARG A 51 -20.06 -17.98 -7.42
C ARG A 51 -18.76 -17.24 -7.76
N VAL A 52 -17.64 -17.97 -7.76
CA VAL A 52 -16.32 -17.48 -8.18
C VAL A 52 -15.56 -18.62 -8.85
N ALA A 53 -15.01 -18.39 -10.04
CA ALA A 53 -14.15 -19.36 -10.73
C ALA A 53 -14.74 -20.77 -10.84
N GLY A 54 -16.05 -20.83 -11.12
CA GLY A 54 -16.84 -22.06 -11.24
C GLY A 54 -17.40 -22.59 -9.92
N LEU A 55 -16.82 -22.23 -8.77
CA LEU A 55 -17.24 -22.69 -7.45
C LEU A 55 -18.53 -22.03 -7.00
N ASN A 56 -19.43 -22.82 -6.42
CA ASN A 56 -20.52 -22.31 -5.59
C ASN A 56 -20.08 -22.21 -4.11
N ARG A 57 -20.94 -21.63 -3.26
CA ARG A 57 -20.63 -21.40 -1.83
C ARG A 57 -20.32 -22.67 -1.04
N ALA A 58 -20.94 -23.80 -1.38
CA ALA A 58 -20.71 -25.08 -0.68
C ALA A 58 -19.39 -25.75 -1.08
N GLU A 59 -18.83 -25.38 -2.25
CA GLU A 59 -17.57 -25.91 -2.76
C GLU A 59 -16.37 -25.02 -2.39
N ALA A 60 -16.61 -23.75 -2.08
CA ALA A 60 -15.57 -22.79 -1.71
C ALA A 60 -15.00 -23.05 -0.32
N GLN A 61 -13.75 -22.61 -0.10
CA GLN A 61 -13.12 -22.66 1.20
C GLN A 61 -13.92 -21.82 2.20
N LEU A 62 -14.32 -22.42 3.32
CA LEU A 62 -14.78 -21.64 4.46
C LEU A 62 -13.56 -21.01 5.13
N ILE A 63 -13.53 -19.69 5.19
CA ILE A 63 -12.44 -18.92 5.81
C ILE A 63 -12.39 -19.24 7.30
N SER A 64 -11.18 -19.30 7.88
CA SER A 64 -11.04 -19.62 9.29
C SER A 64 -11.66 -18.55 10.20
N ALA A 65 -11.97 -18.93 11.43
CA ALA A 65 -12.53 -18.02 12.43
C ALA A 65 -11.43 -17.44 13.33
N SER A 66 -11.62 -16.19 13.76
CA SER A 66 -10.88 -15.54 14.83
C SER A 66 -11.86 -14.98 15.84
N SER A 67 -11.67 -15.30 17.13
CA SER A 67 -12.55 -14.86 18.22
C SER A 67 -14.04 -15.12 17.96
N GLY A 68 -14.38 -16.26 17.35
CA GLY A 68 -15.77 -16.68 17.09
C GLY A 68 -16.42 -16.06 15.85
N SER A 69 -15.72 -15.20 15.12
CA SER A 69 -16.19 -14.58 13.86
C SER A 69 -15.28 -14.93 12.68
N PRO A 70 -15.74 -14.82 11.42
CA PRO A 70 -14.87 -15.00 10.27
C PRO A 70 -13.64 -14.08 10.33
N ALA A 71 -12.45 -14.63 10.06
CA ALA A 71 -11.19 -13.87 10.15
C ALA A 71 -11.04 -12.81 9.04
N TYR A 72 -11.77 -12.97 7.93
CA TYR A 72 -11.82 -12.04 6.81
C TYR A 72 -13.24 -11.94 6.25
N GLY A 73 -13.49 -10.89 5.45
CA GLY A 73 -14.58 -10.91 4.48
C GLY A 73 -14.28 -11.90 3.35
N GLY A 74 -15.30 -12.62 2.87
CA GLY A 74 -15.15 -13.58 1.76
C GLY A 74 -14.84 -12.93 0.41
N THR A 75 -14.33 -13.73 -0.52
CA THR A 75 -14.12 -13.31 -1.91
C THR A 75 -15.44 -12.82 -2.51
N PRO A 76 -15.51 -11.59 -3.08
CA PRO A 76 -16.69 -11.14 -3.81
C PRO A 76 -17.02 -12.07 -4.97
N SER A 77 -18.31 -12.35 -5.23
CA SER A 77 -18.72 -13.16 -6.38
C SER A 77 -18.34 -12.49 -7.70
N ASP A 78 -18.04 -13.27 -8.74
CA ASP A 78 -17.70 -12.76 -10.08
C ASP A 78 -18.76 -11.77 -10.59
N ALA A 79 -20.05 -12.07 -10.39
CA ALA A 79 -21.15 -11.19 -10.77
C ALA A 79 -21.16 -9.83 -10.03
N SER A 80 -20.70 -9.79 -8.78
CA SER A 80 -20.56 -8.52 -8.03
C SER A 80 -19.39 -7.70 -8.53
N VAL A 81 -18.28 -8.36 -8.89
CA VAL A 81 -17.12 -7.69 -9.50
C VAL A 81 -17.50 -7.07 -10.85
N LEU A 82 -18.21 -7.80 -11.72
CA LEU A 82 -18.72 -7.27 -12.98
C LEU A 82 -19.59 -6.02 -12.77
N ARG A 83 -20.50 -6.07 -11.79
CA ARG A 83 -21.35 -4.90 -11.45
C ARG A 83 -20.54 -3.73 -10.91
N ALA A 84 -19.54 -3.97 -10.06
CA ALA A 84 -18.68 -2.92 -9.52
C ALA A 84 -17.87 -2.23 -10.63
N ILE A 85 -17.32 -3.00 -11.58
CA ILE A 85 -16.61 -2.45 -12.74
C ILE A 85 -17.57 -1.63 -13.61
N ALA A 86 -18.78 -2.13 -13.87
CA ALA A 86 -19.78 -1.41 -14.67
C ALA A 86 -20.21 -0.10 -14.00
N ASP A 87 -20.45 -0.09 -12.68
CA ASP A 87 -20.83 1.11 -11.93
C ASP A 87 -19.69 2.14 -11.91
N ALA A 88 -18.45 1.71 -11.65
CA ALA A 88 -17.29 2.60 -11.69
C ALA A 88 -17.09 3.24 -13.08
N LYS A 89 -17.26 2.46 -14.16
CA LYS A 89 -17.21 2.99 -15.53
C LYS A 89 -18.33 3.99 -15.82
N LEU A 90 -19.56 3.72 -15.37
CA LEU A 90 -20.70 4.62 -15.56
C LEU A 90 -20.45 5.99 -14.89
N ARG A 91 -19.72 5.97 -13.77
CA ARG A 91 -19.28 7.16 -13.03
C ARG A 91 -18.09 7.90 -13.65
N GLY A 92 -17.50 7.34 -14.71
CA GLY A 92 -16.30 7.90 -15.36
C GLY A 92 -14.99 7.59 -14.61
N LEU A 93 -15.00 6.70 -13.62
CA LEU A 93 -13.80 6.34 -12.87
C LEU A 93 -12.89 5.42 -13.67
N LYS A 94 -11.60 5.70 -13.60
CA LYS A 94 -10.54 4.83 -14.09
C LYS A 94 -10.33 3.69 -13.10
N ILE A 95 -10.16 2.47 -13.62
CA ILE A 95 -10.09 1.28 -12.78
C ILE A 95 -8.73 0.64 -12.94
N ILE A 96 -7.98 0.53 -11.84
CA ILE A 96 -6.91 -0.46 -11.71
C ILE A 96 -7.49 -1.67 -10.97
N PHE A 97 -7.38 -2.86 -11.57
CA PHE A 97 -7.84 -4.09 -10.94
C PHE A 97 -6.67 -4.80 -10.26
N ASN A 98 -6.82 -5.19 -8.99
CA ASN A 98 -5.79 -5.83 -8.19
C ASN A 98 -6.26 -7.21 -7.69
N PRO A 99 -5.91 -8.31 -8.39
CA PRO A 99 -5.99 -9.66 -7.85
C PRO A 99 -5.11 -9.77 -6.61
N PHE A 100 -5.71 -10.12 -5.47
CA PHE A 100 -5.05 -10.05 -4.17
C PHE A 100 -5.00 -11.42 -3.48
N ALA A 101 -4.00 -11.63 -2.63
CA ALA A 101 -3.89 -12.82 -1.80
C ALA A 101 -3.93 -12.44 -0.32
N LEU A 102 -4.93 -12.90 0.42
CA LEU A 102 -4.95 -12.84 1.89
C LEU A 102 -4.50 -14.19 2.44
N MET A 103 -3.74 -14.21 3.53
CA MET A 103 -3.29 -15.49 4.12
C MET A 103 -4.25 -15.94 5.23
N ASP A 104 -4.95 -17.05 4.98
CA ASP A 104 -5.90 -17.67 5.90
C ASP A 104 -5.23 -18.83 6.66
N ILE A 105 -4.26 -18.47 7.51
CA ILE A 105 -3.54 -19.39 8.38
C ILE A 105 -3.95 -19.10 9.82
N PRO A 106 -4.86 -19.89 10.43
CA PRO A 106 -5.35 -19.61 11.77
C PRO A 106 -4.26 -19.79 12.84
N ALA A 107 -4.45 -19.12 13.99
CA ALA A 107 -3.66 -19.39 15.18
C ALA A 107 -3.81 -20.85 15.62
N GLY A 108 -2.73 -21.45 16.14
CA GLY A 108 -2.74 -22.84 16.58
C GLY A 108 -2.75 -23.87 15.44
N ASN A 109 -2.40 -23.47 14.21
CA ASN A 109 -2.19 -24.40 13.11
C ASN A 109 -1.02 -25.37 13.37
N SER A 110 -0.89 -26.38 12.50
CA SER A 110 0.16 -27.41 12.55
C SER A 110 1.08 -27.37 11.31
N LEU A 111 1.08 -26.26 10.58
CA LEU A 111 1.84 -26.14 9.35
C LEU A 111 3.33 -25.94 9.66
N PRO A 112 4.25 -26.70 9.02
CA PRO A 112 5.68 -26.46 9.14
C PRO A 112 6.04 -25.04 8.72
N ASP A 113 6.76 -24.32 9.58
CA ASP A 113 7.16 -22.94 9.31
C ASP A 113 8.41 -22.87 8.43
N PRO A 114 8.35 -22.26 7.22
CA PRO A 114 9.55 -22.06 6.43
C PRO A 114 10.59 -21.17 7.12
N TYR A 115 10.20 -20.37 8.12
CA TYR A 115 11.09 -19.50 8.89
C TYR A 115 11.63 -20.14 10.19
N GLY A 116 11.41 -21.45 10.40
CA GLY A 116 12.03 -22.21 11.48
C GLY A 116 11.32 -22.13 12.84
N GLY A 117 10.16 -21.48 12.91
CA GLY A 117 9.25 -21.56 14.03
C GLY A 117 8.62 -22.96 14.18
N THR A 118 7.90 -23.15 15.28
CA THR A 118 7.21 -24.44 15.56
C THR A 118 5.97 -24.65 14.70
N LEU A 119 5.32 -23.56 14.31
CA LEU A 119 4.15 -23.49 13.45
C LEU A 119 4.18 -22.18 12.65
N GLN A 120 3.46 -22.11 11.54
CA GLN A 120 3.38 -20.88 10.76
C GLN A 120 2.66 -19.77 11.53
N ALA A 121 3.14 -18.54 11.38
CA ALA A 121 2.54 -17.36 11.98
C ALA A 121 1.04 -17.22 11.59
N ALA A 122 0.22 -16.69 12.50
CA ALA A 122 -1.21 -16.55 12.29
C ALA A 122 -1.53 -15.34 11.39
N TYR A 123 -2.35 -15.55 10.36
CA TYR A 123 -2.80 -14.53 9.41
C TYR A 123 -1.66 -13.62 8.91
N PRO A 124 -0.57 -14.19 8.38
CA PRO A 124 0.62 -13.44 8.02
C PRO A 124 0.39 -12.61 6.76
N TRP A 125 1.28 -11.65 6.50
CA TRP A 125 1.27 -10.94 5.22
C TRP A 125 1.74 -11.85 4.07
N ARG A 126 1.13 -11.69 2.88
CA ARG A 126 1.43 -12.52 1.68
C ARG A 126 2.89 -12.44 1.24
N GLY A 127 3.58 -11.34 1.51
CA GLY A 127 5.01 -11.22 1.23
C GLY A 127 5.90 -12.10 2.12
N ARG A 128 5.32 -12.88 3.05
CA ARG A 128 6.01 -13.95 3.77
C ARG A 128 6.01 -15.28 3.02
N ILE A 129 5.27 -15.45 1.93
CA ILE A 129 5.35 -16.68 1.12
C ILE A 129 6.77 -16.82 0.56
N THR A 130 7.41 -17.97 0.73
CA THR A 130 8.80 -18.21 0.31
C THR A 130 9.09 -19.70 0.08
N CYS A 131 10.31 -20.04 -0.34
CA CYS A 131 10.75 -21.43 -0.44
C CYS A 131 10.89 -22.07 0.95
N ASN A 132 10.85 -23.40 1.03
CA ASN A 132 10.92 -24.14 2.28
C ASN A 132 12.12 -25.09 2.30
N PRO A 133 13.03 -24.98 3.28
CA PRO A 133 13.16 -23.86 4.26
C PRO A 133 13.48 -22.51 3.61
N ALA A 134 13.11 -21.40 4.24
CA ALA A 134 13.34 -20.04 3.72
C ALA A 134 14.83 -19.72 3.52
N PRO A 135 15.18 -18.75 2.65
CA PRO A 135 16.57 -18.32 2.47
C PRO A 135 17.23 -17.96 3.82
N GLY A 136 18.48 -18.40 4.00
CA GLY A 136 19.24 -18.20 5.24
C GLY A 136 19.02 -19.29 6.30
N LEU A 137 18.06 -20.19 6.13
CA LEU A 137 17.89 -21.33 7.04
C LEU A 137 18.70 -22.56 6.65
N PRO A 138 19.08 -23.41 7.62
CA PRO A 138 19.72 -24.70 7.34
C PRO A 138 18.90 -25.54 6.36
N GLY A 139 19.56 -26.02 5.29
CA GLY A 139 18.93 -26.86 4.28
C GLY A 139 18.00 -26.12 3.30
N THR A 140 18.01 -24.78 3.29
CA THR A 140 17.26 -24.00 2.29
C THR A 140 17.59 -24.43 0.86
N PRO A 141 16.59 -24.52 -0.05
CA PRO A 141 16.84 -24.76 -1.46
C PRO A 141 17.23 -23.47 -2.21
N ASP A 142 17.30 -22.31 -1.54
CA ASP A 142 17.73 -21.05 -2.17
C ASP A 142 19.09 -21.19 -2.87
N LYS A 143 19.24 -20.55 -4.03
CA LYS A 143 20.36 -20.71 -4.97
C LYS A 143 20.49 -22.11 -5.60
N THR A 144 19.42 -22.90 -5.63
CA THR A 144 19.41 -24.23 -6.28
C THR A 144 18.21 -24.43 -7.21
N ALA A 145 18.29 -25.41 -8.11
CA ALA A 145 17.17 -25.79 -8.97
C ALA A 145 15.91 -26.23 -8.20
N ALA A 146 16.05 -26.73 -6.96
CA ALA A 146 14.91 -27.13 -6.13
C ALA A 146 14.03 -25.93 -5.74
N ALA A 147 14.62 -24.74 -5.56
CA ALA A 147 13.84 -23.53 -5.32
C ALA A 147 12.98 -23.15 -6.53
N ALA A 148 13.50 -23.31 -7.75
CA ALA A 148 12.72 -23.08 -8.97
C ALA A 148 11.49 -24.00 -9.05
N ILE A 149 11.62 -25.27 -8.64
CA ILE A 149 10.50 -26.23 -8.62
C ILE A 149 9.42 -25.77 -7.63
N GLN A 150 9.80 -25.36 -6.41
CA GLN A 150 8.82 -24.89 -5.42
C GLN A 150 8.11 -23.61 -5.87
N VAL A 151 8.84 -22.67 -6.47
CA VAL A 151 8.25 -21.46 -7.04
C VAL A 151 7.31 -21.80 -8.20
N ALA A 152 7.69 -22.74 -9.08
CA ALA A 152 6.84 -23.18 -10.18
C ALA A 152 5.51 -23.80 -9.70
N SER A 153 5.51 -24.53 -8.57
CA SER A 153 4.28 -25.06 -7.96
C SER A 153 3.31 -23.95 -7.53
N PHE A 154 3.80 -22.87 -6.92
CA PHE A 154 2.98 -21.72 -6.53
C PHE A 154 2.43 -20.97 -7.76
N VAL A 155 3.30 -20.73 -8.74
CA VAL A 155 2.96 -20.03 -9.97
C VAL A 155 1.90 -20.81 -10.77
N GLY A 156 2.05 -22.13 -10.84
CA GLY A 156 1.16 -23.03 -11.56
C GLY A 156 1.35 -23.02 -13.07
N THR A 157 0.45 -23.70 -13.77
CA THR A 157 0.55 -23.99 -15.20
C THR A 157 -0.67 -23.54 -16.01
N ALA A 158 -1.63 -22.83 -15.37
CA ALA A 158 -2.76 -22.23 -16.07
C ALA A 158 -2.31 -21.31 -17.23
N LEU A 159 -2.95 -21.41 -18.39
CA LEU A 159 -2.67 -20.63 -19.59
C LEU A 159 -3.89 -19.78 -19.98
N PRO A 160 -3.71 -18.66 -20.72
CA PRO A 160 -4.83 -17.86 -21.24
C PRO A 160 -5.90 -18.69 -21.98
N SER A 161 -5.46 -19.70 -22.75
CA SER A 161 -6.33 -20.61 -23.50
C SER A 161 -7.23 -21.50 -22.61
N HIS A 162 -6.91 -21.65 -21.32
CA HIS A 162 -7.76 -22.38 -20.37
C HIS A 162 -8.97 -21.56 -19.92
N PHE A 163 -9.04 -20.27 -20.25
CA PHE A 163 -10.11 -19.36 -19.82
C PHE A 163 -10.98 -18.93 -21.02
N SER A 164 -12.24 -19.36 -20.98
CA SER A 164 -13.26 -18.98 -21.96
C SER A 164 -14.41 -18.24 -21.29
N ILE A 165 -15.31 -17.66 -22.10
CA ILE A 165 -16.54 -17.05 -21.62
C ILE A 165 -17.70 -17.88 -22.16
N SER A 166 -18.60 -18.31 -21.29
CA SER A 166 -19.82 -19.02 -21.66
C SER A 166 -20.96 -18.56 -20.76
N GLY A 167 -22.11 -18.22 -21.35
CA GLY A 167 -23.29 -17.79 -20.58
C GLY A 167 -23.08 -16.53 -19.72
N GLY A 168 -22.10 -15.68 -20.06
CA GLY A 168 -21.74 -14.52 -19.23
C GLY A 168 -20.91 -14.87 -17.98
N GLU A 169 -20.35 -16.07 -17.92
CA GLU A 169 -19.45 -16.53 -16.86
C GLU A 169 -18.07 -16.88 -17.43
N VAL A 170 -17.02 -16.73 -16.61
CA VAL A 170 -15.67 -17.21 -16.92
C VAL A 170 -15.62 -18.72 -16.65
N VAL A 171 -15.21 -19.50 -17.65
CA VAL A 171 -15.07 -20.95 -17.56
C VAL A 171 -13.60 -21.34 -17.65
N TYR A 172 -13.14 -22.11 -16.67
CA TYR A 172 -11.78 -22.65 -16.60
C TYR A 172 -11.76 -24.13 -17.00
N SER A 173 -10.90 -24.49 -17.95
CA SER A 173 -10.73 -25.87 -18.46
C SER A 173 -9.28 -26.37 -18.39
N GLY A 174 -8.45 -25.75 -17.55
CA GLY A 174 -7.05 -26.09 -17.39
C GLY A 174 -6.79 -27.18 -16.32
N PRO A 175 -5.52 -27.39 -15.94
CA PRO A 175 -5.13 -28.30 -14.87
C PRO A 175 -5.87 -28.03 -13.56
N ILE A 176 -6.09 -29.09 -12.77
CA ILE A 176 -6.70 -28.97 -11.44
C ILE A 176 -5.65 -28.41 -10.48
N GLU A 177 -5.59 -27.09 -10.39
CA GLU A 177 -4.63 -26.35 -9.57
C GLU A 177 -5.29 -25.11 -8.95
N TRP A 178 -4.73 -24.62 -7.85
CA TRP A 178 -5.14 -23.38 -7.19
C TRP A 178 -3.90 -22.51 -7.03
N SER A 179 -3.50 -21.90 -8.14
CA SER A 179 -2.19 -21.26 -8.34
C SER A 179 -2.31 -19.75 -8.56
N LEU A 180 -1.19 -19.03 -8.52
CA LEU A 180 -1.13 -17.61 -8.86
C LEU A 180 -1.63 -17.35 -10.29
N ARG A 181 -1.19 -18.14 -11.26
CA ARG A 181 -1.64 -17.95 -12.66
C ARG A 181 -3.13 -18.19 -12.80
N ARG A 182 -3.72 -19.16 -12.08
CA ARG A 182 -5.17 -19.38 -12.12
C ARG A 182 -5.94 -18.19 -11.56
N LEU A 183 -5.50 -17.65 -10.41
CA LEU A 183 -6.07 -16.44 -9.80
C LEU A 183 -6.04 -15.26 -10.79
N VAL A 184 -4.85 -14.94 -11.31
CA VAL A 184 -4.61 -13.74 -12.10
C VAL A 184 -5.32 -13.83 -13.46
N LEU A 185 -5.21 -14.95 -14.16
CA LEU A 185 -5.83 -15.11 -15.48
C LEU A 185 -7.36 -15.25 -15.42
N HIS A 186 -7.92 -15.80 -14.33
CA HIS A 186 -9.37 -15.76 -14.07
C HIS A 186 -9.85 -14.31 -14.04
N TYR A 187 -9.22 -13.47 -13.22
CA TYR A 187 -9.63 -12.07 -13.10
C TYR A 187 -9.28 -11.23 -14.34
N ALA A 188 -8.21 -11.54 -15.07
CA ALA A 188 -7.94 -10.91 -16.36
C ALA A 188 -9.07 -11.20 -17.35
N LYS A 189 -9.54 -12.45 -17.41
CA LYS A 189 -10.70 -12.83 -18.25
C LYS A 189 -12.00 -12.20 -17.76
N LEU A 190 -12.21 -12.09 -16.45
CA LEU A 190 -13.37 -11.44 -15.87
C LEU A 190 -13.40 -9.94 -16.20
N CYS A 191 -12.25 -9.25 -16.14
CA CYS A 191 -12.10 -7.87 -16.57
C CYS A 191 -12.36 -7.72 -18.06
N ALA A 192 -11.90 -8.66 -18.91
CA ALA A 192 -12.19 -8.64 -20.33
C ALA A 192 -13.69 -8.78 -20.60
N LEU A 193 -14.38 -9.69 -19.88
CA LEU A 193 -15.84 -9.82 -19.91
C LEU A 193 -16.56 -8.54 -19.48
N ALA A 194 -16.01 -7.79 -18.51
CA ALA A 194 -16.52 -6.48 -18.10
C ALA A 194 -16.26 -5.35 -19.12
N GLY A 195 -15.69 -5.65 -20.29
CA GLY A 195 -15.31 -4.68 -21.31
C GLY A 195 -13.97 -3.97 -21.02
N GLY A 196 -13.06 -4.63 -20.30
CA GLY A 196 -11.72 -4.13 -19.97
C GLY A 196 -11.65 -3.26 -18.70
N VAL A 197 -10.43 -2.88 -18.31
CA VAL A 197 -10.10 -1.95 -17.22
C VAL A 197 -8.92 -1.08 -17.67
N ASP A 198 -8.68 0.05 -17.01
CA ASP A 198 -7.59 0.97 -17.40
C ASP A 198 -6.21 0.46 -16.96
N GLY A 199 -6.16 -0.27 -15.84
CA GLY A 199 -4.96 -0.96 -15.36
C GLY A 199 -5.26 -2.32 -14.74
N PHE A 200 -4.29 -3.22 -14.76
CA PHE A 200 -4.43 -4.55 -14.18
C PHE A 200 -3.09 -4.99 -13.55
N LEU A 201 -3.13 -5.38 -12.28
CA LEU A 201 -1.96 -5.87 -11.56
C LEU A 201 -1.84 -7.39 -11.67
N ILE A 202 -0.64 -7.90 -11.95
CA ILE A 202 -0.36 -9.35 -12.01
C ILE A 202 0.00 -9.96 -10.66
N GLY A 203 0.00 -9.14 -9.61
CA GLY A 203 0.34 -9.50 -8.24
C GLY A 203 0.73 -8.26 -7.45
N SER A 204 0.75 -8.40 -6.13
CA SER A 204 1.19 -7.35 -5.22
C SER A 204 1.97 -7.94 -4.04
N GLU A 205 3.10 -7.31 -3.70
CA GLU A 205 3.89 -7.56 -2.48
C GLU A 205 4.27 -9.03 -2.20
N PHE A 206 4.58 -9.81 -3.24
CA PHE A 206 5.13 -11.17 -3.11
C PHE A 206 6.65 -11.13 -2.81
N ARG A 207 7.06 -10.26 -1.87
CA ARG A 207 8.47 -9.98 -1.54
C ARG A 207 9.29 -11.23 -1.23
N GLY A 208 8.73 -12.14 -0.44
CA GLY A 208 9.42 -13.38 -0.08
C GLY A 208 9.66 -14.32 -1.26
N LEU A 209 8.85 -14.23 -2.33
CA LEU A 209 8.97 -15.04 -3.55
C LEU A 209 9.91 -14.41 -4.57
N SER A 210 9.84 -13.09 -4.78
CA SER A 210 10.71 -12.38 -5.73
C SER A 210 12.18 -12.48 -5.36
N GLN A 211 12.48 -12.71 -4.08
CA GLN A 211 13.84 -12.87 -3.56
C GLN A 211 14.35 -14.31 -3.54
N VAL A 212 13.52 -15.31 -3.84
CA VAL A 212 13.97 -16.71 -3.96
C VAL A 212 14.83 -16.86 -5.19
N ARG A 213 15.96 -17.55 -5.06
CA ARG A 213 16.95 -17.73 -6.11
C ARG A 213 17.04 -19.19 -6.57
N SER A 214 17.16 -19.41 -7.87
CA SER A 214 17.51 -20.73 -8.45
C SER A 214 19.01 -20.90 -8.70
N ALA A 215 19.75 -19.79 -8.69
CA ALA A 215 21.20 -19.66 -8.70
C ALA A 215 21.55 -18.25 -8.20
N ALA A 216 22.82 -17.93 -7.93
CA ALA A 216 23.23 -16.69 -7.24
C ALA A 216 22.58 -15.38 -7.75
N GLY A 217 22.34 -15.24 -9.06
CA GLY A 217 21.69 -14.08 -9.67
C GLY A 217 20.44 -14.42 -10.52
N SER A 218 19.77 -15.54 -10.24
CA SER A 218 18.61 -16.02 -11.01
C SER A 218 17.38 -16.10 -10.12
N PHE A 219 16.32 -15.38 -10.48
CA PHE A 219 15.12 -15.18 -9.66
C PHE A 219 13.88 -15.77 -10.36
N PRO A 220 13.58 -17.07 -10.17
CA PRO A 220 12.56 -17.78 -10.94
C PRO A 220 11.15 -17.18 -10.83
N PHE A 221 10.82 -16.53 -9.72
CA PHE A 221 9.52 -15.86 -9.59
C PHE A 221 9.42 -14.61 -10.47
N VAL A 222 10.53 -13.87 -10.65
CA VAL A 222 10.56 -12.70 -11.54
C VAL A 222 10.40 -13.14 -12.99
N ASP A 223 11.07 -14.23 -13.39
CA ASP A 223 10.89 -14.82 -14.73
C ASP A 223 9.44 -15.25 -14.98
N ALA A 224 8.79 -15.82 -13.94
CA ALA A 224 7.38 -16.17 -13.99
C ALA A 224 6.45 -14.94 -14.09
N LEU A 225 6.77 -13.83 -13.40
CA LEU A 225 6.02 -12.58 -13.52
C LEU A 225 6.14 -11.97 -14.92
N VAL A 226 7.31 -12.02 -15.55
CA VAL A 226 7.49 -11.58 -16.95
C VAL A 226 6.57 -12.37 -17.88
N THR A 227 6.52 -13.69 -17.71
CA THR A 227 5.63 -14.56 -18.50
C THR A 227 4.16 -14.24 -18.23
N LEU A 228 3.79 -14.06 -16.96
CA LEU A 228 2.42 -13.73 -16.56
C LEU A 228 1.98 -12.34 -17.06
N ALA A 229 2.89 -11.38 -17.16
CA ALA A 229 2.63 -10.07 -17.76
C ALA A 229 2.21 -10.20 -19.22
N ALA A 230 2.96 -10.97 -20.02
CA ALA A 230 2.62 -11.24 -21.43
C ALA A 230 1.25 -11.93 -21.56
N ASP A 231 0.99 -12.93 -20.72
CA ASP A 231 -0.29 -13.64 -20.71
C ASP A 231 -1.46 -12.71 -20.33
N ALA A 232 -1.31 -11.87 -19.31
CA ALA A 232 -2.31 -10.88 -18.93
C ALA A 232 -2.54 -9.85 -20.06
N LYS A 233 -1.47 -9.37 -20.71
CA LYS A 233 -1.53 -8.47 -21.86
C LYS A 233 -2.31 -9.08 -23.03
N SER A 234 -2.14 -10.38 -23.28
CA SER A 234 -2.88 -11.09 -24.33
C SER A 234 -4.39 -11.12 -24.10
N LEU A 235 -4.83 -11.15 -22.83
CA LEU A 235 -6.24 -11.14 -22.44
C LEU A 235 -6.81 -9.72 -22.33
N LEU A 236 -5.97 -8.74 -22.00
CA LEU A 236 -6.32 -7.35 -21.75
C LEU A 236 -5.42 -6.38 -22.54
N PRO A 237 -5.46 -6.38 -23.88
CA PRO A 237 -4.54 -5.59 -24.70
C PRO A 237 -4.69 -4.07 -24.50
N GLY A 238 -5.87 -3.62 -24.06
CA GLY A 238 -6.14 -2.20 -23.76
C GLY A 238 -5.78 -1.76 -22.35
N ALA A 239 -5.49 -2.67 -21.43
CA ALA A 239 -5.13 -2.34 -20.05
C ALA A 239 -3.63 -2.06 -19.92
N LYS A 240 -3.28 -1.16 -19.00
CA LYS A 240 -1.90 -1.02 -18.51
C LYS A 240 -1.61 -2.12 -17.50
N ILE A 241 -0.63 -2.96 -17.77
CA ILE A 241 -0.26 -4.11 -16.93
C ILE A 241 0.95 -3.72 -16.07
N SER A 242 0.93 -4.11 -14.81
CA SER A 242 2.08 -3.97 -13.91
C SER A 242 2.06 -5.00 -12.79
N TYR A 243 3.12 -5.02 -11.99
CA TYR A 243 3.18 -5.61 -10.66
C TYR A 243 3.22 -4.47 -9.62
N ALA A 244 2.62 -4.68 -8.45
CA ALA A 244 2.69 -3.75 -7.32
C ALA A 244 3.75 -4.24 -6.34
N ALA A 245 4.98 -3.72 -6.46
CA ALA A 245 6.08 -4.12 -5.60
C ALA A 245 5.96 -3.44 -4.23
N ASP A 246 6.30 -4.18 -3.18
CA ASP A 246 6.41 -3.61 -1.84
C ASP A 246 7.49 -2.50 -1.82
N TRP A 247 7.31 -1.46 -1.00
CA TRP A 247 8.27 -0.35 -0.90
C TRP A 247 9.70 -0.81 -0.54
N SER A 248 9.86 -1.96 0.13
CA SER A 248 11.17 -2.54 0.46
C SER A 248 11.71 -3.53 -0.60
N GLU A 249 10.94 -3.77 -1.67
CA GLU A 249 11.21 -4.76 -2.72
C GLU A 249 11.65 -4.11 -4.04
N TYR A 250 10.95 -3.04 -4.47
CA TYR A 250 11.05 -2.50 -5.84
C TYR A 250 12.48 -2.09 -6.25
N SER A 251 13.26 -1.56 -5.31
CA SER A 251 14.53 -0.88 -5.57
C SER A 251 15.72 -1.82 -5.82
N GLY A 252 15.62 -3.08 -5.39
CA GLY A 252 16.70 -4.06 -5.48
C GLY A 252 16.77 -5.00 -4.27
N TYR A 253 17.42 -6.14 -4.48
CA TYR A 253 17.64 -7.19 -3.50
C TYR A 253 19.05 -7.13 -2.94
N ARG A 254 19.15 -7.16 -1.62
CA ARG A 254 20.40 -7.11 -0.84
C ARG A 254 20.31 -8.17 0.26
N PRO A 255 20.78 -9.40 0.01
CA PRO A 255 20.71 -10.46 1.01
C PRO A 255 21.60 -10.15 2.22
N THR A 256 21.15 -10.53 3.41
CA THR A 256 21.94 -10.47 4.65
C THR A 256 22.75 -11.75 4.87
N ASP A 257 23.09 -12.48 3.81
CA ASP A 257 23.79 -13.77 3.85
C ASP A 257 25.33 -13.64 3.81
N GLY A 258 25.84 -12.42 4.00
CA GLY A 258 27.27 -12.11 3.97
C GLY A 258 27.89 -12.02 2.57
N SER A 259 27.12 -12.25 1.50
CA SER A 259 27.61 -12.12 0.13
C SER A 259 27.96 -10.68 -0.26
N ASN A 260 27.32 -9.69 0.38
CA ASN A 260 27.33 -8.29 -0.05
C ASN A 260 26.76 -8.09 -1.47
N ASP A 261 25.96 -9.03 -1.95
CA ASP A 261 25.30 -8.94 -3.24
C ASP A 261 24.35 -7.72 -3.28
N LEU A 262 24.31 -7.04 -4.42
CA LEU A 262 23.24 -6.13 -4.80
C LEU A 262 22.71 -6.52 -6.17
N TYR A 263 21.44 -6.93 -6.25
CA TYR A 263 20.79 -7.22 -7.52
C TYR A 263 19.58 -6.33 -7.74
N PHE A 264 19.49 -5.67 -8.88
CA PHE A 264 18.25 -5.08 -9.36
C PHE A 264 17.34 -6.18 -9.93
N HIS A 265 16.95 -7.12 -9.06
CA HIS A 265 16.33 -8.38 -9.41
C HIS A 265 14.99 -8.25 -10.16
N LEU A 266 14.28 -7.13 -10.01
CA LEU A 266 13.02 -6.86 -10.72
C LEU A 266 13.22 -6.15 -12.07
N ASP A 267 14.44 -5.75 -12.45
CA ASP A 267 14.70 -5.10 -13.74
C ASP A 267 14.22 -5.94 -14.95
N PRO A 268 14.34 -7.29 -14.99
CA PRO A 268 13.75 -8.08 -16.07
C PRO A 268 12.24 -7.85 -16.23
N LEU A 269 11.51 -7.71 -15.12
CA LEU A 269 10.08 -7.37 -15.13
C LEU A 269 9.87 -5.92 -15.56
N TRP A 270 10.58 -4.97 -14.93
CA TRP A 270 10.44 -3.54 -15.23
C TRP A 270 10.86 -3.18 -16.64
N THR A 271 11.63 -4.00 -17.34
CA THR A 271 12.05 -3.76 -18.72
C THR A 271 11.19 -4.48 -19.75
N SER A 272 10.42 -5.49 -19.34
CA SER A 272 9.50 -6.22 -20.23
C SER A 272 8.57 -5.26 -20.99
N SER A 273 8.37 -5.48 -22.29
CA SER A 273 7.44 -4.69 -23.10
C SER A 273 5.98 -4.84 -22.66
N ASP A 274 5.66 -5.89 -21.90
CA ASP A 274 4.31 -6.16 -21.39
C ASP A 274 4.00 -5.48 -20.06
N ILE A 275 4.97 -4.75 -19.48
CA ILE A 275 4.79 -3.95 -18.27
C ILE A 275 4.75 -2.47 -18.66
N ASP A 276 3.67 -1.76 -18.33
CA ASP A 276 3.44 -0.39 -18.79
C ASP A 276 3.95 0.69 -17.81
N PHE A 277 4.13 0.34 -16.54
CA PHE A 277 4.59 1.23 -15.48
C PHE A 277 5.31 0.44 -14.37
N VAL A 278 6.05 1.12 -13.51
CA VAL A 278 6.60 0.54 -12.27
C VAL A 278 5.57 0.81 -11.17
N GLY A 279 4.97 -0.26 -10.62
CA GLY A 279 4.02 -0.15 -9.50
C GLY A 279 4.74 -0.28 -8.16
N ILE A 280 4.48 0.65 -7.25
CA ILE A 280 5.06 0.65 -5.90
C ILE A 280 3.95 0.86 -4.87
N ASP A 281 3.85 -0.05 -3.90
CA ASP A 281 3.07 0.13 -2.68
C ASP A 281 3.92 0.93 -1.69
N ASN A 282 3.81 2.25 -1.77
CA ASN A 282 4.73 3.22 -1.18
C ASN A 282 4.38 3.57 0.27
N TYR A 283 4.95 2.81 1.20
CA TYR A 283 4.83 3.04 2.63
C TYR A 283 6.14 3.51 3.29
N LEU A 284 7.00 4.21 2.55
CA LEU A 284 8.22 4.79 3.10
C LEU A 284 7.91 5.84 4.19
N PRO A 285 8.65 5.85 5.32
CA PRO A 285 8.40 6.76 6.41
C PRO A 285 8.70 8.21 6.04
N LEU A 286 7.91 9.15 6.56
CA LEU A 286 8.13 10.59 6.38
C LEU A 286 8.73 11.26 7.62
N SER A 287 8.80 10.54 8.74
CA SER A 287 9.25 11.09 10.03
C SER A 287 9.98 10.05 10.88
N ASP A 288 10.71 10.51 11.90
CA ASP A 288 11.28 9.70 12.99
C ASP A 288 11.03 10.45 14.33
N TRP A 289 9.76 10.78 14.54
CA TRP A 289 9.31 11.59 15.67
C TRP A 289 9.20 10.76 16.95
N ARG A 290 9.43 11.38 18.12
CA ARG A 290 9.34 10.74 19.43
C ARG A 290 8.62 11.66 20.41
N ASP A 291 8.30 11.15 21.59
CA ASP A 291 7.75 12.00 22.64
C ASP A 291 8.84 12.89 23.25
N GLY A 292 8.41 14.01 23.85
CA GLY A 292 9.30 14.99 24.47
C GLY A 292 10.02 15.91 23.48
N THR A 293 10.99 16.67 23.97
CA THR A 293 11.67 17.72 23.19
C THR A 293 13.13 17.43 22.84
N GLN A 294 13.65 16.29 23.30
CA GLN A 294 15.07 15.94 23.20
C GLN A 294 15.42 15.05 22.00
N HIS A 295 14.43 14.66 21.19
CA HIS A 295 14.68 13.86 20.00
C HIS A 295 15.22 14.74 18.84
N LEU A 296 16.00 14.14 17.96
CA LEU A 296 16.77 14.85 16.93
C LEU A 296 15.92 15.72 16.01
N ASP A 297 14.72 15.27 15.63
CA ASP A 297 13.85 16.05 14.73
C ASP A 297 13.33 17.33 15.38
N ARG A 298 13.04 17.29 16.69
CA ARG A 298 12.66 18.47 17.46
C ARG A 298 13.85 19.39 17.70
N LEU A 299 15.02 18.83 18.02
CA LEU A 299 16.27 19.58 18.16
C LEU A 299 16.71 20.24 16.84
N ALA A 300 16.34 19.66 15.69
CA ALA A 300 16.53 20.24 14.36
C ALA A 300 15.57 21.39 14.05
N GLY A 301 14.68 21.76 14.98
CA GLY A 301 13.81 22.92 14.88
C GLY A 301 12.39 22.63 14.38
N VAL A 302 12.04 21.36 14.12
CA VAL A 302 10.68 21.00 13.70
C VAL A 302 9.70 21.22 14.86
N ALA A 303 8.58 21.89 14.58
CA ALA A 303 7.62 22.29 15.60
C ALA A 303 6.70 21.15 16.04
N SER A 304 6.25 20.32 15.10
CA SER A 304 5.31 19.22 15.28
C SER A 304 5.53 18.20 14.17
N ILE A 305 5.26 16.93 14.46
CA ILE A 305 5.20 15.87 13.44
C ILE A 305 4.17 16.16 12.34
N LYS A 306 3.14 16.97 12.65
CA LYS A 306 2.06 17.34 11.74
C LYS A 306 2.40 18.55 10.86
N ASP A 307 3.63 19.06 10.94
CA ASP A 307 4.12 20.12 10.07
C ASP A 307 4.21 19.61 8.62
N LEU A 308 3.47 20.24 7.71
CA LEU A 308 3.41 19.83 6.30
C LEU A 308 4.74 19.99 5.58
N ALA A 309 5.55 21.00 5.91
CA ALA A 309 6.85 21.18 5.27
C ALA A 309 7.82 20.07 5.69
N TYR A 310 7.79 19.69 6.98
CA TYR A 310 8.55 18.55 7.50
C TYR A 310 8.16 17.23 6.82
N LEU A 311 6.85 16.90 6.77
CA LEU A 311 6.38 15.66 6.13
C LEU A 311 6.68 15.62 4.63
N LYS A 312 6.52 16.75 3.91
CA LYS A 312 6.88 16.84 2.50
C LYS A 312 8.38 16.62 2.28
N ALA A 313 9.23 17.27 3.08
CA ALA A 313 10.68 17.10 3.00
C ALA A 313 11.09 15.63 3.24
N GLY A 314 10.36 14.92 4.10
CA GLY A 314 10.57 13.49 4.39
C GLY A 314 10.43 12.56 3.18
N ASN A 315 9.82 12.99 2.06
CA ASN A 315 9.72 12.19 0.83
C ASN A 315 11.07 11.97 0.14
N ALA A 316 12.06 12.84 0.38
CA ALA A 316 13.40 12.75 -0.21
C ALA A 316 14.50 13.04 0.82
N SER A 317 14.24 12.68 2.08
CA SER A 317 15.19 12.80 3.19
C SER A 317 14.85 11.79 4.31
N GLY A 318 15.68 11.73 5.35
CA GLY A 318 15.44 10.92 6.55
C GLY A 318 15.76 9.43 6.38
N GLU A 319 15.05 8.57 7.11
CA GLU A 319 15.27 7.12 7.09
C GLU A 319 15.10 6.57 5.65
N TYR A 320 16.02 5.69 5.22
CA TYR A 320 16.10 5.13 3.87
C TYR A 320 16.49 6.11 2.75
N TYR A 321 16.89 7.33 3.08
CA TYR A 321 17.51 8.28 2.16
C TYR A 321 18.85 8.79 2.69
N ASP A 322 18.84 9.51 3.81
CA ASP A 322 20.05 10.06 4.41
C ASP A 322 20.74 9.04 5.30
N TRP A 323 19.95 8.25 6.02
CA TRP A 323 20.42 7.36 7.07
C TRP A 323 19.52 6.14 7.25
N PHE A 324 20.01 5.16 8.02
CA PHE A 324 19.27 4.00 8.51
C PHE A 324 19.68 3.69 9.96
N TYR A 325 18.90 2.85 10.66
CA TYR A 325 19.27 2.30 11.96
C TYR A 325 19.93 0.93 11.80
N ALA A 326 21.16 0.78 12.32
CA ALA A 326 21.93 -0.47 12.21
C ALA A 326 21.45 -1.57 13.18
N SER A 327 20.67 -1.21 14.19
CA SER A 327 20.11 -2.13 15.18
C SER A 327 18.93 -1.47 15.90
N ASP A 328 18.16 -2.26 16.65
CA ASP A 328 17.10 -1.74 17.52
C ASP A 328 17.67 -0.79 18.58
N THR A 329 18.85 -1.09 19.14
CA THR A 329 19.53 -0.17 20.07
C THR A 329 19.86 1.17 19.42
N ALA A 330 20.38 1.16 18.18
CA ALA A 330 20.63 2.40 17.44
C ALA A 330 19.33 3.15 17.18
N ARG A 331 18.22 2.45 16.92
CA ARG A 331 16.90 3.06 16.82
C ARG A 331 16.49 3.72 18.14
N GLU A 332 16.58 3.02 19.26
CA GLU A 332 16.20 3.55 20.59
C GLU A 332 17.01 4.80 20.99
N THR A 333 18.32 4.82 20.72
CA THR A 333 19.18 5.96 21.05
C THR A 333 19.23 7.02 19.95
N GLN A 334 18.44 6.87 18.89
CA GLN A 334 18.42 7.74 17.70
C GLN A 334 19.80 7.89 17.03
N THR A 335 20.62 6.84 17.07
CA THR A 335 21.94 6.75 16.42
C THR A 335 21.75 6.45 14.92
N ARG A 336 21.64 7.51 14.13
CA ARG A 336 21.43 7.46 12.68
C ARG A 336 22.74 7.18 11.93
N THR A 337 22.80 6.07 11.19
CA THR A 337 23.96 5.72 10.35
C THR A 337 23.75 6.23 8.93
N ALA A 338 24.68 7.04 8.42
CA ALA A 338 24.59 7.59 7.07
C ALA A 338 24.57 6.50 5.98
N ILE A 339 23.71 6.63 4.98
CA ILE A 339 23.69 5.76 3.80
C ILE A 339 24.76 6.27 2.82
N THR A 340 25.80 5.46 2.61
CA THR A 340 26.91 5.75 1.71
C THR A 340 27.22 4.53 0.84
N ASP A 341 27.94 4.73 -0.27
CA ASP A 341 28.40 3.66 -1.15
C ASP A 341 29.92 3.45 -1.11
N GLY A 342 30.66 4.34 -0.44
CA GLY A 342 32.12 4.27 -0.39
C GLY A 342 32.75 4.19 -1.78
N ALA A 343 33.17 2.98 -2.17
CA ALA A 343 33.96 2.66 -3.36
C ALA A 343 33.46 3.26 -4.68
N TYR A 344 32.13 3.28 -4.92
CA TYR A 344 31.58 3.74 -6.21
C TYR A 344 30.88 5.09 -6.14
N GLY A 345 30.71 5.68 -4.96
CA GLY A 345 30.09 7.00 -4.81
C GLY A 345 28.64 7.10 -5.31
N LYS A 346 27.90 5.99 -5.42
CA LYS A 346 26.50 5.93 -5.85
C LYS A 346 25.58 5.55 -4.68
N PRO A 347 25.45 6.40 -3.62
CA PRO A 347 24.65 6.05 -2.44
C PRO A 347 23.19 5.72 -2.78
N TRP A 348 22.66 6.25 -3.90
CA TRP A 348 21.30 5.98 -4.36
C TRP A 348 20.96 4.49 -4.51
N VAL A 349 21.94 3.61 -4.78
CA VAL A 349 21.68 2.15 -4.89
C VAL A 349 21.26 1.52 -3.54
N PHE A 350 21.52 2.21 -2.43
CA PHE A 350 21.14 1.82 -1.08
C PHE A 350 20.03 2.70 -0.48
N ARG A 351 19.63 3.77 -1.17
CA ARG A 351 18.57 4.67 -0.74
C ARG A 351 17.25 4.23 -1.33
N VAL A 352 16.54 3.36 -0.62
CA VAL A 352 15.21 2.89 -1.04
C VAL A 352 14.21 4.03 -1.22
N LYS A 353 14.40 5.18 -0.57
CA LYS A 353 13.54 6.35 -0.77
C LYS A 353 13.94 7.22 -1.97
N ASP A 354 15.13 7.04 -2.52
CA ASP A 354 15.65 7.83 -3.64
C ASP A 354 15.10 7.33 -4.99
N ILE A 355 13.76 7.35 -5.11
CA ILE A 355 12.99 6.93 -6.28
C ILE A 355 13.50 7.65 -7.53
N LYS A 356 13.82 8.95 -7.41
CA LYS A 356 14.36 9.76 -8.50
C LYS A 356 15.68 9.23 -9.01
N SER A 357 16.66 9.01 -8.13
CA SER A 357 17.97 8.55 -8.59
C SER A 357 17.91 7.12 -9.10
N TRP A 358 17.13 6.24 -8.47
CA TRP A 358 16.86 4.90 -9.01
C TRP A 358 16.32 4.99 -10.45
N TRP A 359 15.28 5.80 -10.68
CA TRP A 359 14.65 5.91 -11.99
C TRP A 359 15.52 6.58 -13.07
N THR A 360 16.36 7.55 -12.68
CA THR A 360 17.19 8.34 -13.61
C THR A 360 18.55 7.73 -13.93
N ASN A 361 19.02 6.74 -13.17
CA ASN A 361 20.36 6.18 -13.34
C ASN A 361 20.33 4.81 -14.01
N GLN A 362 21.46 4.47 -14.61
CA GLN A 362 21.68 3.13 -15.13
C GLN A 362 21.97 2.16 -13.97
N HIS A 363 21.35 0.99 -14.02
CA HIS A 363 21.47 -0.02 -12.98
C HIS A 363 22.62 -0.99 -13.29
N HIS A 364 23.44 -1.27 -12.27
CA HIS A 364 24.53 -2.24 -12.36
C HIS A 364 24.46 -3.17 -11.15
N ASN A 365 24.28 -4.47 -11.41
CA ASN A 365 24.34 -5.47 -10.34
C ASN A 365 25.74 -5.49 -9.70
N ARG A 366 25.79 -5.83 -8.42
CA ARG A 366 27.03 -5.94 -7.64
C ARG A 366 27.17 -7.30 -6.96
N PRO A 367 27.40 -8.40 -7.72
CA PRO A 367 27.71 -9.68 -7.11
C PRO A 367 28.98 -9.57 -6.26
N GLY A 368 28.95 -10.06 -5.02
CA GLY A 368 30.07 -9.93 -4.09
C GLY A 368 30.38 -8.48 -3.67
N GLY A 369 29.47 -7.53 -3.90
CA GLY A 369 29.70 -6.10 -3.70
C GLY A 369 30.52 -5.41 -4.81
N VAL A 370 30.84 -6.11 -5.90
CA VAL A 370 31.64 -5.56 -7.01
C VAL A 370 30.74 -5.16 -8.17
N GLU A 371 30.76 -3.88 -8.56
CA GLU A 371 29.92 -3.37 -9.64
C GLU A 371 30.24 -4.03 -10.99
N SER A 372 29.23 -4.61 -11.61
CA SER A 372 29.35 -5.24 -12.92
C SER A 372 29.60 -4.19 -13.99
N VAL A 373 30.53 -4.48 -14.91
CA VAL A 373 30.85 -3.60 -16.06
C VAL A 373 29.61 -3.38 -16.92
N ALA A 374 28.87 -4.44 -17.21
CA ALA A 374 27.62 -4.36 -17.95
C ALA A 374 26.47 -3.91 -17.04
N PRO A 375 25.63 -2.97 -17.52
CA PRO A 375 24.40 -2.61 -16.83
C PRO A 375 23.36 -3.75 -16.96
N THR A 376 22.30 -3.67 -16.15
CA THR A 376 21.09 -4.46 -16.38
C THR A 376 20.34 -3.95 -17.63
N ALA A 377 19.23 -4.60 -17.97
CA ALA A 377 18.38 -4.15 -19.07
C ALA A 377 17.63 -2.84 -18.77
N TRP A 378 17.67 -2.32 -17.53
CA TRP A 378 16.97 -1.08 -17.18
C TRP A 378 17.50 0.08 -18.01
N THR A 379 16.58 0.71 -18.74
CA THR A 379 16.84 1.97 -19.43
C THR A 379 16.34 3.10 -18.54
N PRO A 380 17.21 4.05 -18.16
CA PRO A 380 16.82 5.19 -17.35
C PRO A 380 15.61 5.90 -17.93
N GLN A 381 14.68 6.30 -17.06
CA GLN A 381 13.49 7.05 -17.42
C GLN A 381 12.48 6.34 -18.32
N SER A 382 12.64 5.03 -18.56
CA SER A 382 11.88 4.32 -19.60
C SER A 382 10.40 4.13 -19.30
N LYS A 383 9.99 4.10 -18.03
CA LYS A 383 8.60 3.88 -17.62
C LYS A 383 8.16 4.83 -16.51
N PRO A 384 6.89 5.26 -16.49
CA PRO A 384 6.36 6.01 -15.35
C PRO A 384 6.21 5.13 -14.11
N ILE A 385 6.10 5.78 -12.96
CA ILE A 385 5.86 5.17 -11.65
C ILE A 385 4.44 5.50 -11.22
N TRP A 386 3.70 4.48 -10.81
CA TRP A 386 2.41 4.62 -10.14
C TRP A 386 2.55 4.14 -8.70
N PHE A 387 2.01 4.91 -7.76
CA PHE A 387 1.88 4.43 -6.39
C PHE A 387 0.59 3.63 -6.28
N THR A 388 0.72 2.31 -6.43
CA THR A 388 -0.40 1.34 -6.46
C THR A 388 -1.09 1.20 -5.12
N GLU A 389 -0.38 1.57 -4.05
CA GLU A 389 -0.90 1.75 -2.70
C GLU A 389 -0.05 2.79 -1.96
N LEU A 390 -0.65 3.61 -1.10
CA LEU A 390 0.05 4.47 -0.14
C LEU A 390 -0.91 4.92 0.96
N GLY A 391 -0.41 5.26 2.14
CA GLY A 391 -1.25 5.75 3.23
C GLY A 391 -0.57 5.59 4.58
N CYS A 392 -1.25 5.98 5.65
CA CYS A 392 -0.81 5.63 7.00
C CYS A 392 -2.02 5.39 7.91
N ALA A 393 -1.77 4.66 8.99
CA ALA A 393 -2.74 4.42 10.05
C ALA A 393 -3.15 5.73 10.75
N ALA A 394 -4.43 5.85 11.13
CA ALA A 394 -4.97 6.99 11.88
C ALA A 394 -4.59 6.95 13.37
N VAL A 395 -3.29 6.90 13.66
CA VAL A 395 -2.72 6.88 15.00
C VAL A 395 -1.65 7.96 15.16
N ASP A 396 -1.35 8.32 16.40
CA ASP A 396 -0.21 9.19 16.70
C ASP A 396 1.06 8.60 16.08
N LYS A 397 1.84 9.46 15.41
CA LYS A 397 3.07 9.05 14.72
C LYS A 397 2.88 8.03 13.59
N GLY A 398 1.69 7.98 12.97
CA GLY A 398 1.41 7.19 11.76
C GLY A 398 2.46 7.32 10.65
N SER A 399 3.05 8.51 10.49
CA SER A 399 4.08 8.80 9.48
C SER A 399 5.47 8.18 9.76
N ASN A 400 5.73 7.68 10.97
CA ASN A 400 7.01 7.04 11.32
C ASN A 400 7.18 5.65 10.71
N GLN A 401 6.08 4.93 10.48
CA GLN A 401 6.08 3.62 9.85
C GLN A 401 4.72 3.39 9.17
N PRO A 402 4.51 4.00 7.99
CA PRO A 402 3.19 4.07 7.35
C PRO A 402 2.58 2.72 6.99
N ASN A 403 3.38 1.65 6.83
CA ASN A 403 2.90 0.30 6.57
C ASN A 403 2.34 -0.41 7.82
N ALA A 404 2.60 0.10 9.02
CA ALA A 404 2.17 -0.56 10.27
C ALA A 404 0.65 -0.50 10.41
N PHE A 405 0.06 -1.64 10.74
CA PHE A 405 -1.39 -1.79 10.85
C PHE A 405 -1.74 -2.58 12.12
N ALA A 406 -2.69 -2.06 12.89
CA ALA A 406 -3.19 -2.73 14.09
C ALA A 406 -4.31 -3.71 13.71
N ASP A 407 -4.06 -5.00 13.89
CA ASP A 407 -5.01 -6.09 13.71
C ASP A 407 -4.70 -7.23 14.67
N ALA A 408 -5.38 -7.28 15.82
CA ALA A 408 -5.00 -8.15 16.94
C ALA A 408 -4.95 -9.65 16.59
N LYS A 409 -5.62 -10.10 15.52
CA LYS A 409 -5.54 -11.49 15.06
C LYS A 409 -4.25 -11.79 14.29
N SER A 410 -3.65 -10.82 13.61
CA SER A 410 -2.55 -11.02 12.68
C SER A 410 -1.19 -11.00 13.36
N SER A 411 -0.25 -11.80 12.84
CA SER A 411 1.16 -11.72 13.20
C SER A 411 1.83 -10.42 12.75
N GLU A 412 1.19 -9.65 11.86
CA GLU A 412 1.65 -8.34 11.39
C GLU A 412 1.00 -7.19 12.19
N ASN A 413 0.39 -7.49 13.35
CA ASN A 413 -0.18 -6.50 14.28
C ASN A 413 0.92 -5.59 14.83
N LEU A 414 1.05 -4.40 14.26
CA LEU A 414 2.10 -3.44 14.59
C LEU A 414 1.52 -2.04 14.79
N LEU A 415 2.15 -1.31 15.71
CA LEU A 415 2.02 0.13 15.80
C LEU A 415 3.24 0.80 15.17
N PRO A 416 3.09 1.99 14.60
CA PRO A 416 4.24 2.73 14.11
C PRO A 416 5.29 2.96 15.21
N HIS A 417 6.56 3.04 14.83
CA HIS A 417 7.65 3.28 15.78
C HIS A 417 7.33 4.46 16.72
N TYR A 418 7.44 4.20 18.03
CA TYR A 418 7.19 5.16 19.12
C TYR A 418 5.74 5.65 19.25
N SER A 419 4.81 5.10 18.49
CA SER A 419 3.38 5.40 18.61
C SER A 419 2.83 4.83 19.92
N SER A 420 1.94 5.57 20.58
CA SER A 420 1.12 5.04 21.68
C SER A 420 -0.08 4.24 21.18
N GLY A 421 -0.36 4.27 19.87
CA GLY A 421 -1.56 3.70 19.26
C GLY A 421 -2.83 4.52 19.50
N ARG A 422 -2.69 5.76 20.00
CA ARG A 422 -3.80 6.69 20.20
C ARG A 422 -4.31 7.13 18.85
N ARG A 423 -5.63 7.09 18.63
CA ARG A 423 -6.24 7.60 17.38
C ARG A 423 -5.85 9.06 17.15
N ASP A 424 -5.39 9.36 15.94
CA ASP A 424 -5.02 10.71 15.51
C ASP A 424 -5.34 10.89 14.01
N ASP A 425 -6.58 11.31 13.73
CA ASP A 425 -7.06 11.50 12.35
C ASP A 425 -6.33 12.67 11.65
N LEU A 426 -5.92 13.69 12.40
CA LEU A 426 -5.14 14.81 11.85
C LEU A 426 -3.77 14.33 11.35
N MET A 427 -3.13 13.40 12.06
CA MET A 427 -1.87 12.80 11.60
C MET A 427 -2.04 12.12 10.23
N GLN A 428 -3.10 11.31 10.07
CA GLN A 428 -3.41 10.68 8.80
C GLN A 428 -3.68 11.73 7.71
N GLN A 429 -4.53 12.72 7.99
CA GLN A 429 -4.84 13.79 7.03
C GLN A 429 -3.59 14.53 6.56
N ARG A 430 -2.67 14.87 7.48
CA ARG A 430 -1.42 15.57 7.16
C ARG A 430 -0.47 14.73 6.32
N TYR A 431 -0.38 13.44 6.60
CA TYR A 431 0.40 12.50 5.78
C TYR A 431 -0.14 12.44 4.36
N LEU A 432 -1.45 12.19 4.19
CA LEU A 432 -2.09 12.08 2.88
C LEU A 432 -1.91 13.37 2.07
N ARG A 433 -2.11 14.53 2.72
CA ARG A 433 -1.91 15.84 2.11
C ARG A 433 -0.45 16.08 1.72
N ALA A 434 0.50 15.75 2.58
CA ALA A 434 1.93 15.90 2.27
C ALA A 434 2.33 15.07 1.05
N MET A 435 1.87 13.82 0.97
CA MET A 435 2.09 12.94 -0.19
C MET A 435 1.45 13.52 -1.46
N ALA A 436 0.18 13.90 -1.40
CA ALA A 436 -0.55 14.44 -2.55
C ALA A 436 0.09 15.75 -3.07
N GLU A 437 0.40 16.70 -2.19
CA GLU A 437 0.97 17.99 -2.56
C GLU A 437 2.42 17.85 -3.05
N TYR A 438 3.24 16.98 -2.45
CA TYR A 438 4.63 16.79 -2.89
C TYR A 438 4.67 16.23 -4.31
N TRP A 439 3.96 15.14 -4.59
CA TRP A 439 4.07 14.46 -5.88
C TRP A 439 3.30 15.17 -7.02
N SER A 440 2.24 15.91 -6.71
CA SER A 440 1.52 16.73 -7.69
C SER A 440 2.29 18.00 -8.09
N ALA A 441 3.09 18.57 -7.17
CA ALA A 441 3.89 19.76 -7.44
C ALA A 441 4.84 19.55 -8.64
N SER A 442 5.02 20.61 -9.42
CA SER A 442 6.07 20.64 -10.44
C SER A 442 7.40 20.99 -9.78
N GLY A 443 8.47 20.28 -10.15
CA GLY A 443 9.79 20.52 -9.58
C GLY A 443 10.79 19.44 -9.94
N ALA A 444 12.05 19.65 -9.55
CA ALA A 444 13.14 18.74 -9.85
C ALA A 444 13.03 17.39 -9.12
N HIS A 445 12.17 17.27 -8.11
CA HIS A 445 11.91 16.03 -7.37
C HIS A 445 11.08 15.01 -8.17
N ASN A 446 10.21 15.49 -9.06
CA ASN A 446 9.40 14.67 -9.96
C ASN A 446 9.67 15.08 -11.43
N PRO A 447 10.87 14.74 -11.97
CA PRO A 447 11.31 15.20 -13.28
C PRO A 447 10.46 14.62 -14.42
N VAL A 448 10.47 15.29 -15.57
CA VAL A 448 9.84 14.81 -16.81
C VAL A 448 10.80 13.88 -17.55
N SER A 449 10.30 12.73 -17.98
CA SER A 449 11.05 11.76 -18.78
C SER A 449 11.38 12.31 -20.15
N SER A 450 12.65 12.19 -20.52
CA SER A 450 13.11 12.42 -21.89
C SER A 450 12.63 11.34 -22.88
N VAL A 451 12.13 10.20 -22.41
CA VAL A 451 11.68 9.06 -23.24
C VAL A 451 10.21 9.19 -23.63
N TYR A 452 9.33 9.55 -22.69
CA TYR A 452 7.87 9.58 -22.91
C TYR A 452 7.22 10.94 -22.63
N GLY A 453 7.98 11.96 -22.22
CA GLY A 453 7.50 13.34 -22.12
C GLY A 453 6.53 13.64 -20.96
N ALA A 454 6.39 12.75 -19.98
CA ALA A 454 5.57 12.97 -18.78
C ALA A 454 6.40 12.81 -17.48
N LYS A 455 5.82 13.19 -16.34
CA LYS A 455 6.48 13.12 -15.02
C LYS A 455 6.83 11.68 -14.63
N MET A 456 7.93 11.51 -13.91
CA MET A 456 8.40 10.23 -13.35
C MET A 456 7.31 9.52 -12.54
N VAL A 457 6.75 10.20 -11.54
CA VAL A 457 5.59 9.74 -10.77
C VAL A 457 4.35 10.41 -11.35
N ASP A 458 3.40 9.60 -11.79
CA ASP A 458 2.08 10.06 -12.19
C ASP A 458 1.20 10.23 -10.96
N ALA A 459 1.12 11.46 -10.45
CA ALA A 459 0.35 11.76 -9.24
C ALA A 459 -1.16 11.51 -9.39
N SER A 460 -1.70 11.46 -10.63
CA SER A 460 -3.10 11.08 -10.88
C SER A 460 -3.33 9.57 -10.74
N ARG A 461 -2.26 8.80 -10.52
CA ARG A 461 -2.22 7.34 -10.33
C ARG A 461 -1.52 6.98 -9.02
N SER A 462 -1.86 7.74 -7.98
CA SER A 462 -1.53 7.46 -6.58
C SER A 462 -2.78 7.01 -5.85
N PHE A 463 -2.81 5.76 -5.38
CA PHE A 463 -4.00 5.13 -4.81
C PHE A 463 -3.91 5.07 -3.28
N PHE A 464 -4.61 5.98 -2.59
CA PHE A 464 -4.60 6.04 -1.14
C PHE A 464 -5.39 4.90 -0.50
N TRP A 465 -4.73 4.12 0.36
CA TRP A 465 -5.33 3.04 1.14
C TRP A 465 -5.95 3.62 2.43
N ALA A 466 -7.21 3.34 2.79
CA ALA A 466 -8.20 2.53 2.07
C ALA A 466 -9.60 3.15 2.05
N TRP A 467 -10.34 2.92 0.96
CA TRP A 467 -11.78 3.15 0.89
C TRP A 467 -12.54 1.83 0.92
N ASP A 468 -13.37 1.60 1.94
CA ASP A 468 -14.14 0.37 2.12
C ASP A 468 -15.42 0.36 1.27
N ALA A 469 -15.70 -0.76 0.62
CA ALA A 469 -16.91 -0.93 -0.18
C ALA A 469 -18.18 -1.13 0.67
N ARG A 470 -18.04 -1.49 1.96
CA ARG A 470 -19.18 -1.55 2.89
C ARG A 470 -19.71 -0.14 3.17
N PRO A 471 -21.02 0.02 3.35
CA PRO A 471 -21.62 1.35 3.49
C PRO A 471 -21.22 1.99 4.82
N TRP A 472 -20.72 3.22 4.76
CA TRP A 472 -20.58 4.09 5.92
C TRP A 472 -21.96 4.64 6.35
N PRO A 473 -22.29 4.75 7.66
CA PRO A 473 -21.50 4.33 8.83
C PRO A 473 -21.77 2.89 9.29
N ALA A 474 -22.55 2.09 8.55
CA ALA A 474 -22.90 0.73 8.96
C ALA A 474 -21.66 -0.13 9.18
N PHE A 475 -20.69 -0.10 8.26
CA PHE A 475 -19.30 -0.36 8.64
C PHE A 475 -18.67 0.98 9.01
N PRO A 476 -18.01 1.10 10.19
CA PRO A 476 -17.63 0.05 11.14
C PRO A 476 -18.62 -0.21 12.30
N ALA A 477 -19.79 0.43 12.33
CA ALA A 477 -20.68 0.40 13.50
C ALA A 477 -21.29 -0.98 13.84
N LEU A 478 -21.62 -1.79 12.83
CA LEU A 478 -22.29 -3.10 13.00
C LEU A 478 -21.29 -4.23 13.26
N ARG A 479 -20.67 -4.22 14.44
CA ARG A 479 -19.62 -5.19 14.81
C ARG A 479 -20.10 -6.64 14.95
N ASP A 480 -21.39 -6.85 15.20
CA ASP A 480 -22.01 -8.19 15.18
C ASP A 480 -22.09 -8.78 13.76
N VAL A 481 -21.91 -7.95 12.73
CA VAL A 481 -21.86 -8.36 11.32
C VAL A 481 -20.41 -8.45 10.82
N TRP A 482 -19.57 -7.48 11.22
CA TRP A 482 -18.18 -7.35 10.77
C TRP A 482 -17.24 -7.19 11.97
N ALA A 483 -16.53 -8.27 12.30
CA ALA A 483 -15.63 -8.31 13.45
C ALA A 483 -14.42 -7.34 13.32
N ASP A 484 -14.05 -6.99 12.09
CA ASP A 484 -12.95 -6.05 11.80
C ASP A 484 -13.34 -4.57 11.96
N GLY A 485 -14.56 -4.26 12.40
CA GLY A 485 -15.00 -2.88 12.65
C GLY A 485 -14.17 -2.15 13.72
N GLU A 486 -13.52 -2.87 14.64
CA GLU A 486 -12.63 -2.25 15.63
C GLU A 486 -11.36 -1.65 15.01
N ASN A 487 -10.89 -2.25 13.91
CA ASN A 487 -9.67 -1.83 13.23
C ASN A 487 -9.86 -0.48 12.52
N HIS A 488 -11.09 -0.12 12.10
CA HIS A 488 -11.36 1.17 11.45
C HIS A 488 -10.81 2.34 12.25
N ALA A 489 -11.04 2.36 13.56
CA ALA A 489 -10.69 3.48 14.45
C ALA A 489 -9.19 3.84 14.46
N ARG A 490 -8.30 2.91 14.09
CA ARG A 490 -6.84 3.12 14.10
C ARG A 490 -6.15 2.70 12.80
N GLY A 491 -6.86 2.09 11.87
CA GLY A 491 -6.31 1.67 10.59
C GLY A 491 -6.35 2.77 9.52
N HIS A 492 -6.03 2.37 8.30
CA HIS A 492 -5.87 3.25 7.12
C HIS A 492 -7.18 3.74 6.49
N TRP A 493 -8.34 3.26 6.95
CA TRP A 493 -9.64 3.62 6.39
C TRP A 493 -9.89 5.13 6.29
N LEU A 494 -10.40 5.55 5.14
CA LEU A 494 -10.69 6.95 4.81
C LEU A 494 -12.18 7.30 4.94
N ASN A 495 -13.07 6.30 4.88
CA ASN A 495 -14.52 6.47 5.03
C ASN A 495 -14.82 7.18 6.36
N GLY A 496 -15.57 8.29 6.28
CA GLY A 496 -15.93 9.11 7.43
C GLY A 496 -14.79 9.98 7.99
N ARG A 497 -13.60 9.99 7.39
CA ARG A 497 -12.45 10.82 7.82
C ARG A 497 -12.01 11.86 6.79
N ILE A 498 -11.97 11.48 5.52
CA ILE A 498 -11.34 12.31 4.48
C ILE A 498 -12.05 13.67 4.27
N GLY A 499 -13.33 13.75 4.61
CA GLY A 499 -14.12 14.98 4.53
C GLY A 499 -13.89 15.97 5.68
N ALA A 500 -13.17 15.57 6.74
CA ALA A 500 -12.92 16.43 7.88
C ALA A 500 -11.88 17.51 7.55
N VAL A 501 -12.13 18.73 8.02
CA VAL A 501 -11.34 19.92 7.67
C VAL A 501 -10.47 20.36 8.86
N PRO A 502 -9.20 20.74 8.63
CA PRO A 502 -8.37 21.32 9.69
C PRO A 502 -8.98 22.59 10.27
N VAL A 503 -8.97 22.69 11.61
CA VAL A 503 -9.54 23.84 12.33
C VAL A 503 -8.97 25.17 11.85
N GLU A 504 -7.69 25.22 11.50
CA GLU A 504 -7.07 26.46 11.01
C GLU A 504 -7.60 26.90 9.66
N GLU A 505 -8.05 25.98 8.80
CA GLU A 505 -8.65 26.30 7.51
C GLU A 505 -10.09 26.78 7.69
N VAL A 506 -10.83 26.20 8.64
CA VAL A 506 -12.16 26.70 9.01
C VAL A 506 -12.05 28.12 9.57
N ALA A 507 -11.08 28.37 10.47
CA ALA A 507 -10.83 29.70 11.01
C ALA A 507 -10.45 30.72 9.91
N ALA A 508 -9.57 30.33 8.98
CA ALA A 508 -9.19 31.16 7.83
C ALA A 508 -10.40 31.50 6.94
N SER A 509 -11.25 30.50 6.67
CA SER A 509 -12.47 30.67 5.87
C SER A 509 -13.46 31.62 6.54
N VAL A 510 -13.70 31.47 7.85
CA VAL A 510 -14.54 32.40 8.62
C VAL A 510 -13.96 33.82 8.58
N CYS A 511 -12.65 33.99 8.79
CA CYS A 511 -12.04 35.32 8.70
C CYS A 511 -12.26 35.97 7.31
N ALA A 512 -12.06 35.21 6.23
CA ALA A 512 -12.27 35.71 4.87
C ALA A 512 -13.73 36.13 4.62
N GLU A 513 -14.70 35.31 5.03
CA GLU A 513 -16.14 35.58 4.86
C GLU A 513 -16.58 36.88 5.56
N TYR A 514 -16.02 37.17 6.74
CA TYR A 514 -16.33 38.37 7.52
C TYR A 514 -15.43 39.57 7.18
N GLY A 515 -14.52 39.46 6.20
CA GLY A 515 -13.58 40.52 5.84
C GLY A 515 -12.57 40.85 6.94
N LEU A 516 -12.24 39.89 7.80
CA LEU A 516 -11.22 40.00 8.84
C LEU A 516 -9.81 39.83 8.24
N PRO A 517 -8.74 40.27 8.94
CA PRO A 517 -7.37 40.06 8.48
C PRO A 517 -7.03 38.59 8.26
N GLY A 518 -6.03 38.34 7.42
CA GLY A 518 -5.55 36.97 7.15
C GLY A 518 -5.09 36.25 8.42
N THR A 519 -5.11 34.92 8.39
CA THR A 519 -4.82 34.10 9.57
C THR A 519 -3.47 33.39 9.48
N VAL A 520 -2.80 33.26 10.62
CA VAL A 520 -1.64 32.38 10.80
C VAL A 520 -1.98 31.36 11.88
N SER A 521 -1.72 30.07 11.64
CA SER A 521 -1.87 29.04 12.67
C SER A 521 -0.51 28.61 13.20
N GLU A 522 -0.36 28.69 14.53
CA GLU A 522 0.81 28.28 15.27
C GLU A 522 0.45 27.13 16.22
N GLY A 523 0.32 25.94 15.66
CA GLY A 523 0.14 24.71 16.43
C GLY A 523 -1.28 24.47 16.95
N VAL A 524 -2.29 25.17 16.43
CA VAL A 524 -3.69 24.75 16.62
C VAL A 524 -3.90 23.51 15.79
N GLU A 525 -4.19 22.40 16.48
CA GLU A 525 -4.32 21.08 15.89
C GLU A 525 -5.73 20.56 16.13
N GLY A 526 -6.43 20.20 15.06
CA GLY A 526 -7.73 19.58 15.13
C GLY A 526 -8.36 19.40 13.76
N LEU A 527 -9.31 18.48 13.68
CA LEU A 527 -10.19 18.31 12.52
C LEU A 527 -11.65 18.55 12.94
N ILE A 528 -12.45 19.03 12.00
CA ILE A 528 -13.87 19.30 12.17
C ILE A 528 -14.63 18.66 11.01
N ASP A 529 -15.64 17.84 11.33
CA ASP A 529 -16.49 17.19 10.31
C ASP A 529 -17.46 18.17 9.63
N GLY A 530 -17.85 19.24 10.33
CA GLY A 530 -18.69 20.29 9.80
C GLY A 530 -18.78 21.51 10.72
N PHE A 531 -18.91 22.69 10.12
CA PHE A 531 -19.08 23.96 10.83
C PHE A 531 -20.19 24.77 10.15
N ALA A 532 -21.20 25.18 10.91
CA ALA A 532 -22.37 25.89 10.39
C ALA A 532 -22.58 27.21 11.13
N ILE A 533 -22.74 28.30 10.37
CA ILE A 533 -23.21 29.59 10.86
C ILE A 533 -24.70 29.67 10.48
N ASP A 534 -25.56 29.34 11.44
CA ASP A 534 -27.00 29.14 11.23
C ASP A 534 -27.85 30.39 11.44
N ARG A 535 -27.23 31.49 11.90
CA ARG A 535 -27.88 32.77 12.17
C ARG A 535 -26.90 33.92 11.98
N PRO A 536 -27.40 35.15 11.77
CA PRO A 536 -26.55 36.34 11.78
C PRO A 536 -25.79 36.47 13.12
N MET A 537 -24.47 36.56 13.04
CA MET A 537 -23.57 36.80 14.17
C MET A 537 -22.32 37.53 13.68
N SER A 538 -21.49 38.02 14.61
CA SER A 538 -20.20 38.61 14.27
C SER A 538 -19.15 37.54 13.96
N GLY A 539 -18.13 37.88 13.17
CA GLY A 539 -16.99 36.98 12.91
C GLY A 539 -16.29 36.53 14.20
N ARG A 540 -16.22 37.40 15.22
CA ARG A 540 -15.74 37.02 16.57
C ARG A 540 -16.58 35.89 17.17
N GLN A 541 -17.90 36.01 17.15
CA GLN A 541 -18.80 34.99 17.70
C GLN A 541 -18.70 33.67 16.94
N ALA A 542 -18.54 33.71 15.62
CA ALA A 542 -18.32 32.51 14.82
C ALA A 542 -17.00 31.82 15.20
N LEU A 543 -15.91 32.58 15.39
CA LEU A 543 -14.61 32.03 15.79
C LEU A 543 -14.57 31.55 17.24
N GLU A 544 -15.35 32.14 18.15
CA GLU A 544 -15.32 31.86 19.59
C GLU A 544 -15.52 30.36 19.89
N THR A 545 -16.44 29.69 19.18
CA THR A 545 -16.65 28.24 19.31
C THR A 545 -15.40 27.43 18.90
N LEU A 546 -14.70 27.84 17.84
CA LEU A 546 -13.46 27.17 17.40
C LEU A 546 -12.34 27.39 18.41
N ILE A 547 -12.20 28.63 18.90
CA ILE A 547 -11.18 29.05 19.87
C ILE A 547 -11.34 28.26 21.18
N GLU A 548 -12.57 28.13 21.68
CA GLU A 548 -12.85 27.39 22.91
C GLU A 548 -12.63 25.88 22.73
N THR A 549 -13.18 25.29 21.66
CA THR A 549 -13.13 23.84 21.42
C THR A 549 -11.70 23.33 21.23
N PHE A 550 -10.88 24.08 20.49
CA PHE A 550 -9.50 23.70 20.18
C PHE A 550 -8.46 24.35 21.09
N ALA A 551 -8.91 24.98 22.18
CA ALA A 551 -8.06 25.66 23.15
C ALA A 551 -7.03 26.58 22.48
N ALA A 552 -7.49 27.47 21.61
CA ALA A 552 -6.64 28.44 20.92
C ALA A 552 -6.68 29.81 21.62
N ASP A 553 -5.61 30.58 21.45
CA ASP A 553 -5.57 32.02 21.68
C ASP A 553 -5.43 32.72 20.33
N VAL A 554 -6.10 33.87 20.19
CA VAL A 554 -6.02 34.69 18.98
C VAL A 554 -5.40 36.03 19.34
N VAL A 555 -4.27 36.33 18.70
CA VAL A 555 -3.57 37.62 18.86
C VAL A 555 -3.41 38.27 17.50
N GLU A 556 -3.43 39.59 17.46
CA GLU A 556 -3.00 40.32 16.26
C GLU A 556 -1.48 40.39 16.24
N ALA A 557 -0.87 40.05 15.11
CA ALA A 557 0.55 40.27 14.86
C ALA A 557 0.80 40.50 13.36
N ASN A 558 1.52 41.57 13.04
CA ASN A 558 1.92 41.93 11.68
C ASN A 558 0.75 42.03 10.68
N GLY A 559 -0.42 42.51 11.12
CA GLY A 559 -1.61 42.64 10.29
C GLY A 559 -2.34 41.33 10.03
N ALA A 560 -2.05 40.29 10.81
CA ALA A 560 -2.70 38.98 10.73
C ALA A 560 -3.24 38.55 12.11
N LEU A 561 -4.29 37.72 12.10
CA LEU A 561 -4.77 37.03 13.30
C LEU A 561 -3.99 35.72 13.48
N VAL A 562 -3.19 35.64 14.52
CA VAL A 562 -2.39 34.47 14.86
C VAL A 562 -3.16 33.61 15.86
N PHE A 563 -3.55 32.42 15.42
CA PHE A 563 -4.17 31.37 16.24
C PHE A 563 -3.07 30.51 16.84
N ARG A 564 -2.90 30.54 18.16
CA ARG A 564 -1.89 29.78 18.91
C ARG A 564 -2.57 28.74 19.79
N SER A 565 -2.07 27.52 19.82
CA SER A 565 -2.58 26.53 20.78
C SER A 565 -2.15 26.87 22.21
N ARG A 566 -3.09 26.86 23.16
CA ARG A 566 -2.83 26.95 24.61
C ARG A 566 -2.08 25.73 25.12
N ASN A 567 -2.19 24.60 24.43
CA ASN A 567 -1.55 23.34 24.80
C ASN A 567 -0.05 23.32 24.44
N ARG A 568 0.51 24.40 23.85
CA ARG A 568 1.96 24.55 23.64
C ARG A 568 2.75 24.87 24.92
N GLY A 569 2.09 24.98 26.08
CA GLY A 569 2.72 25.26 27.37
C GLY A 569 3.07 24.00 28.18
N SER A 570 4.19 23.33 27.85
CA SER A 570 5.22 22.81 28.78
C SER A 570 6.32 22.07 28.02
#